data_AF-A0A0P1III1-F1
#
_entry.id   AF-A0A0P1III1-F1
#
_cell.length_a   1.000
_cell.length_b   1.000
_cell.length_c   1.000
_cell.angle_alpha   90.00
_cell.angle_beta   90.00
_cell.angle_gamma   90.00
#
_symmetry.space_group_name_H-M   'P 1'
#
loop_
_entity.id
_entity.type
_entity.pdbx_description
1 polymer ?
#
loop_
_entity_poly.entity_id
_entity_poly.type
_entity_poly.pdbx_seq_one_letter_code
_entity_poly.pdbx_strand_id
1 'polypeptide(L)'
;MIRPGQSALATRLIGRDDLFTVETTVFQGCRVMKAAVSKLISLCLAVFFLSTATASAQGTWTVTLTSKQAKELKELKSSKAHTAMAVSPDGPWGTRWGVRSADAAGAEALGNCRAFLKKGLRDCVLYSVNGLVVADPVVKTSKVSAVYKPVDGKAAPGIFGRANVNFVGNVQAAEADMTALLANPAHRSNLRRDATLEGMLRERSFMNTKKRGFAIWFEKGRGAQYSASNNGTLKMYFGDWLGTRDGLVCMFDSVWDSGKAVGTRCLVIHQINKGAADFSWPGSGHGTTTVRKGQIIAGDARRGAVR
;
A
#
# COMPACT_ATOMS: atom_id res chain seq x y z
N MET A 1 -33.96 29.37 -65.27
CA MET A 1 -33.61 29.30 -63.83
C MET A 1 -33.23 27.87 -63.48
N ILE A 2 -32.28 27.75 -62.56
CA ILE A 2 -31.16 26.81 -62.58
C ILE A 2 -31.57 25.35 -62.29
N ARG A 3 -31.10 24.46 -63.18
CA ARG A 3 -30.98 22.99 -63.04
C ARG A 3 -29.58 22.62 -62.45
N PRO A 4 -29.06 21.38 -62.53
CA PRO A 4 -29.14 20.30 -61.54
C PRO A 4 -27.73 19.69 -61.24
N GLY A 5 -27.70 18.48 -60.67
CA GLY A 5 -26.68 17.43 -60.98
C GLY A 5 -25.49 17.36 -60.02
N GLN A 6 -25.41 16.35 -59.14
CA GLN A 6 -24.95 14.97 -59.35
C GLN A 6 -23.43 14.76 -59.50
N SER A 7 -22.88 14.12 -58.46
CA SER A 7 -22.06 12.90 -58.46
C SER A 7 -20.58 12.89 -58.91
N ALA A 8 -19.80 12.27 -58.00
CA ALA A 8 -18.67 11.37 -58.22
C ALA A 8 -17.32 11.94 -58.66
N LEU A 9 -16.24 11.59 -57.95
CA LEU A 9 -15.35 10.47 -58.29
C LEU A 9 -14.15 10.40 -57.35
N ALA A 10 -13.77 9.17 -57.01
CA ALA A 10 -12.47 8.82 -56.43
C ALA A 10 -11.37 8.87 -57.50
N THR A 11 -10.10 9.02 -57.10
CA THR A 11 -8.94 8.25 -57.64
C THR A 11 -7.65 8.60 -56.87
N ARG A 12 -6.91 7.55 -56.48
CA ARG A 12 -5.51 7.57 -56.00
C ARG A 12 -4.56 7.86 -57.17
N LEU A 13 -3.47 8.60 -56.91
CA LEU A 13 -2.22 8.48 -57.66
C LEU A 13 -1.00 8.55 -56.71
N ILE A 14 0.04 7.86 -57.15
CA ILE A 14 1.30 7.47 -56.48
C ILE A 14 2.42 8.42 -56.94
N GLY A 15 3.46 8.63 -56.11
CA GLY A 15 4.76 9.25 -56.46
C GLY A 15 5.22 10.21 -55.37
N ARG A 16 6.12 9.83 -54.45
CA ARG A 16 7.59 9.76 -54.51
C ARG A 16 8.28 11.12 -54.70
N ASP A 17 9.11 11.42 -53.70
CA ASP A 17 10.21 12.39 -53.60
C ASP A 17 9.92 13.87 -53.25
N ASP A 18 10.69 14.31 -52.25
CA ASP A 18 11.17 15.66 -51.92
C ASP A 18 10.40 16.63 -50.99
N LEU A 19 11.09 16.87 -49.86
CA LEU A 19 11.21 18.09 -49.05
C LEU A 19 9.96 18.96 -48.85
N PHE A 20 9.35 18.83 -47.66
CA PHE A 20 8.50 19.88 -47.08
C PHE A 20 9.34 20.82 -46.21
N THR A 21 9.59 22.01 -46.75
CA THR A 21 9.90 23.24 -46.02
C THR A 21 8.58 23.78 -45.46
N VAL A 22 8.48 23.98 -44.15
CA VAL A 22 7.33 24.66 -43.53
C VAL A 22 7.72 26.11 -43.27
N GLU A 23 7.14 27.01 -44.06
CA GLU A 23 7.13 28.45 -43.80
C GLU A 23 6.13 28.77 -42.68
N THR A 24 6.61 29.39 -41.61
CA THR A 24 5.76 30.02 -40.60
C THR A 24 5.70 31.52 -40.90
N THR A 25 4.53 31.99 -41.30
CA THR A 25 4.23 33.39 -41.60
C THR A 25 4.30 34.23 -40.32
N VAL A 26 5.19 35.22 -40.26
CA VAL A 26 5.23 36.25 -39.21
C VAL A 26 4.63 37.54 -39.76
N PHE A 27 3.58 38.02 -39.13
CA PHE A 27 2.93 39.29 -39.44
C PHE A 27 3.85 40.48 -39.09
N GLN A 28 4.21 41.26 -40.11
CA GLN A 28 4.88 42.56 -39.98
C GLN A 28 3.88 43.65 -39.59
N GLY A 29 4.15 44.32 -38.47
CA GLY A 29 3.68 45.67 -38.19
C GLY A 29 4.87 46.62 -38.18
N CYS A 30 5.12 47.27 -39.32
CA CYS A 30 6.22 48.22 -39.51
C CYS A 30 5.79 49.63 -39.06
N ARG A 31 6.48 50.23 -38.09
CA ARG A 31 6.63 51.69 -38.01
C ARG A 31 8.06 52.04 -37.63
N VAL A 32 8.60 52.89 -38.49
CA VAL A 32 9.98 53.38 -38.58
C VAL A 32 10.28 54.34 -37.42
N MET A 33 11.41 54.18 -36.75
CA MET A 33 12.24 55.32 -36.35
C MET A 33 13.68 54.90 -36.04
N LYS A 34 14.59 55.74 -36.53
CA LYS A 34 16.04 55.56 -36.59
C LYS A 34 16.70 55.73 -35.22
N ALA A 35 17.91 55.17 -35.17
CA ALA A 35 19.13 55.72 -34.56
C ALA A 35 19.60 55.17 -33.21
N ALA A 36 20.93 55.12 -33.15
CA ALA A 36 21.81 55.10 -31.99
C ALA A 36 22.09 53.75 -31.31
N VAL A 37 23.08 53.07 -31.88
CA VAL A 37 24.10 52.31 -31.12
C VAL A 37 24.71 53.24 -30.06
N SER A 38 24.76 52.82 -28.78
CA SER A 38 25.94 52.95 -27.89
C SER A 38 25.58 52.73 -26.41
N LYS A 39 26.26 51.73 -25.81
CA LYS A 39 26.75 51.61 -24.41
C LYS A 39 25.82 51.18 -23.25
N LEU A 40 26.26 50.06 -22.66
CA LEU A 40 26.43 49.77 -21.22
C LEU A 40 25.17 49.54 -20.35
N ILE A 41 25.01 48.31 -19.84
CA ILE A 41 25.22 47.95 -18.42
C ILE A 41 24.90 46.46 -18.19
N SER A 42 25.82 45.82 -17.49
CA SER A 42 25.79 44.49 -16.89
C SER A 42 24.49 44.14 -16.16
N LEU A 43 23.92 42.94 -16.40
CA LEU A 43 23.23 42.18 -15.36
C LEU A 43 23.12 40.69 -15.74
N CYS A 44 24.08 39.88 -15.29
CA CYS A 44 23.97 38.42 -15.28
C CYS A 44 22.91 38.02 -14.24
N LEU A 45 21.66 37.81 -14.66
CA LEU A 45 20.66 37.08 -13.85
C LEU A 45 20.76 35.58 -14.16
N ALA A 46 21.71 34.92 -13.50
CA ALA A 46 21.63 33.49 -13.23
C ALA A 46 21.36 33.32 -11.73
N VAL A 47 20.14 33.65 -11.29
CA VAL A 47 19.69 33.30 -9.95
C VAL A 47 19.21 31.86 -10.00
N PHE A 48 20.14 30.97 -9.62
CA PHE A 48 19.89 29.67 -9.05
C PHE A 48 18.71 29.73 -8.07
N PHE A 49 17.56 29.17 -8.42
CA PHE A 49 16.59 28.75 -7.42
C PHE A 49 16.81 27.27 -7.11
N LEU A 50 17.42 27.09 -5.94
CA LEU A 50 17.59 25.85 -5.22
C LEU A 50 16.27 25.08 -5.17
N SER A 51 16.23 23.91 -5.82
CA SER A 51 15.48 22.79 -5.28
C SER A 51 16.46 21.96 -4.47
N THR A 52 16.69 22.36 -3.21
CA THR A 52 17.28 21.46 -2.23
C THR A 52 16.32 20.29 -2.07
N ALA A 53 16.61 19.21 -2.79
CA ALA A 53 16.27 17.88 -2.30
C ALA A 53 16.70 17.86 -0.83
N THR A 54 15.74 17.62 0.07
CA THR A 54 16.05 17.36 1.47
C THR A 54 16.81 16.03 1.46
N ALA A 55 18.13 16.11 1.26
CA ALA A 55 19.03 15.03 1.57
C ALA A 55 18.81 14.77 3.06
N SER A 56 18.05 13.71 3.37
CA SER A 56 18.06 13.14 4.71
C SER A 56 19.53 12.84 5.00
N ALA A 57 20.15 13.58 5.91
CA ALA A 57 21.52 13.32 6.32
C ALA A 57 21.60 11.85 6.76
N GLN A 58 22.19 11.02 5.90
CA GLN A 58 22.37 9.59 6.14
C GLN A 58 23.52 9.47 7.14
N GLY A 59 23.20 9.07 8.36
CA GLY A 59 24.20 8.80 9.39
C GLY A 59 24.61 7.33 9.34
N THR A 60 25.88 7.00 9.50
CA THR A 60 26.30 5.64 9.81
C THR A 60 26.22 5.40 11.31
N TRP A 61 25.93 4.16 11.71
CA TRP A 61 25.91 3.75 13.11
C TRP A 61 26.61 2.41 13.27
N THR A 62 27.59 2.36 14.17
CA THR A 62 28.14 1.10 14.67
C THR A 62 27.16 0.50 15.65
N VAL A 63 26.61 -0.66 15.32
CA VAL A 63 25.51 -1.26 16.07
C VAL A 63 25.98 -1.73 17.44
N THR A 64 25.63 -0.97 18.48
CA THR A 64 25.94 -1.29 19.87
C THR A 64 24.67 -1.57 20.65
N LEU A 65 24.60 -2.72 21.31
CA LEU A 65 23.48 -3.05 22.18
C LEU A 65 23.67 -2.48 23.58
N THR A 66 22.58 -1.99 24.17
CA THR A 66 22.50 -1.74 25.62
C THR A 66 22.50 -3.06 26.40
N SER A 67 22.80 -3.01 27.70
CA SER A 67 22.78 -4.21 28.56
C SER A 67 21.44 -4.93 28.56
N LYS A 68 20.33 -4.18 28.49
CA LYS A 68 18.97 -4.75 28.40
C LYS A 68 18.77 -5.49 27.07
N GLN A 69 19.19 -4.89 25.96
CA GLN A 69 19.11 -5.49 24.64
C GLN A 69 20.01 -6.72 24.51
N ALA A 70 21.20 -6.70 25.09
CA ALA A 70 22.11 -7.84 25.11
C ALA A 70 21.55 -9.02 25.93
N LYS A 71 20.89 -8.74 27.05
CA LYS A 71 20.18 -9.75 27.84
C LYS A 71 19.07 -10.41 27.03
N GLU A 72 18.24 -9.61 26.37
CA GLU A 72 17.17 -10.13 25.53
C GLU A 72 17.71 -11.00 24.38
N LEU A 73 18.77 -10.55 23.69
CA LEU A 73 19.40 -11.34 22.64
C LEU A 73 19.83 -12.72 23.15
N LYS A 74 20.34 -12.80 24.38
CA LYS A 74 20.72 -14.07 25.01
C LYS A 74 19.50 -14.98 25.20
N GLU A 75 18.36 -14.43 25.59
CA GLU A 75 17.10 -15.19 25.73
C GLU A 75 16.56 -15.65 24.36
N LEU A 76 16.68 -14.83 23.32
CA LEU A 76 16.27 -15.23 21.97
C LEU A 76 17.18 -16.30 21.37
N LYS A 77 18.47 -16.32 21.74
CA LYS A 77 19.43 -17.38 21.36
C LYS A 77 19.11 -18.73 22.00
N SER A 78 18.46 -18.76 23.17
CA SER A 78 18.05 -20.01 23.82
C SER A 78 16.69 -20.54 23.33
N SER A 79 16.00 -19.82 22.45
CA SER A 79 14.72 -20.24 21.86
C SER A 79 14.92 -21.00 20.54
N LYS A 80 14.07 -22.02 20.30
CA LYS A 80 14.31 -23.03 19.25
C LYS A 80 14.02 -22.58 17.82
N ALA A 81 13.15 -21.59 17.59
CA ALA A 81 12.86 -21.07 16.25
C ALA A 81 11.99 -19.80 16.26
N HIS A 82 12.01 -19.09 15.13
CA HIS A 82 11.14 -17.96 14.77
C HIS A 82 11.20 -16.80 15.76
N THR A 83 12.42 -16.46 16.16
CA THR A 83 12.71 -15.30 16.99
C THR A 83 13.33 -14.19 16.16
N ALA A 84 13.12 -12.94 16.58
CA ALA A 84 13.80 -11.80 15.98
C ALA A 84 13.87 -10.63 16.95
N MET A 85 14.85 -9.76 16.69
CA MET A 85 15.06 -8.51 17.41
C MET A 85 15.38 -7.39 16.43
N ALA A 86 14.79 -6.23 16.64
CA ALA A 86 15.11 -5.00 15.94
C ALA A 86 15.50 -3.91 16.94
N VAL A 87 16.42 -3.03 16.53
CA VAL A 87 16.98 -1.96 17.38
C VAL A 87 17.11 -0.68 16.58
N SER A 88 16.97 0.46 17.25
CA SER A 88 17.28 1.78 16.74
C SER A 88 18.48 2.35 17.51
N PRO A 89 19.35 3.13 16.84
CA PRO A 89 20.42 3.86 17.51
C PRO A 89 19.93 4.78 18.65
N ASP A 90 18.69 5.26 18.55
CA ASP A 90 18.15 6.29 19.44
C ASP A 90 17.29 5.71 20.58
N GLY A 91 17.38 4.40 20.81
CA GLY A 91 16.82 3.74 22.00
C GLY A 91 15.66 2.77 21.74
N PRO A 92 14.70 3.03 20.84
CA PRO A 92 13.63 2.08 20.55
C PRO A 92 14.17 0.72 20.09
N TRP A 93 13.48 -0.34 20.51
CA TRP A 93 13.78 -1.71 20.12
C TRP A 93 12.52 -2.56 20.25
N GLY A 94 12.52 -3.72 19.62
CA GLY A 94 11.40 -4.63 19.66
C GLY A 94 11.85 -6.05 19.37
N THR A 95 11.14 -7.00 19.96
CA THR A 95 11.37 -8.43 19.74
C THR A 95 10.09 -9.11 19.30
N ARG A 96 10.25 -10.26 18.66
CA ARG A 96 9.15 -11.19 18.40
C ARG A 96 9.65 -12.63 18.46
N TRP A 97 8.79 -13.51 18.95
CA TRP A 97 8.99 -14.95 19.00
C TRP A 97 7.63 -15.65 18.86
N GLY A 98 7.66 -16.96 18.63
CA GLY A 98 6.45 -17.80 18.59
C GLY A 98 5.54 -17.53 17.40
N VAL A 99 6.08 -16.94 16.33
CA VAL A 99 5.37 -16.76 15.06
C VAL A 99 5.73 -17.88 14.08
N ARG A 100 4.95 -18.01 13.01
CA ARG A 100 5.04 -19.14 12.07
C ARG A 100 6.31 -19.21 11.22
N SER A 101 7.14 -18.16 11.18
CA SER A 101 8.37 -18.11 10.38
C SER A 101 9.35 -17.05 10.87
N ALA A 102 10.62 -17.20 10.49
CA ALA A 102 11.68 -16.24 10.77
C ALA A 102 11.40 -14.86 10.14
N ASP A 103 10.93 -14.81 8.89
CA ASP A 103 10.57 -13.57 8.21
C ASP A 103 9.41 -12.84 8.90
N ALA A 104 8.41 -13.59 9.35
CA ALA A 104 7.31 -13.03 10.13
C ALA A 104 7.82 -12.45 11.46
N ALA A 105 8.77 -13.14 12.10
CA ALA A 105 9.38 -12.66 13.34
C ALA A 105 10.14 -11.35 13.10
N GLY A 106 10.97 -11.30 12.07
CA GLY A 106 11.76 -10.11 11.72
C GLY A 106 10.88 -8.90 11.43
N ALA A 107 9.84 -9.08 10.64
CA ALA A 107 8.93 -7.99 10.31
C ALA A 107 8.09 -7.51 11.51
N GLU A 108 7.64 -8.42 12.39
CA GLU A 108 6.94 -8.04 13.62
C GLU A 108 7.88 -7.38 14.63
N ALA A 109 9.14 -7.82 14.74
CA ALA A 109 10.15 -7.18 15.59
C ALA A 109 10.42 -5.74 15.13
N LEU A 110 10.58 -5.50 13.83
CA LEU A 110 10.67 -4.16 13.25
C LEU A 110 9.42 -3.32 13.54
N GLY A 111 8.23 -3.90 13.37
CA GLY A 111 6.97 -3.24 13.69
C GLY A 111 6.89 -2.84 15.17
N ASN A 112 7.30 -3.71 16.08
CA ASN A 112 7.35 -3.46 17.52
C ASN A 112 8.36 -2.36 17.87
N CYS A 113 9.55 -2.38 17.26
CA CYS A 113 10.54 -1.32 17.44
C CYS A 113 9.99 0.04 16.97
N ARG A 114 9.41 0.07 15.77
CA ARG A 114 8.86 1.30 15.16
C ARG A 114 7.63 1.84 15.89
N ALA A 115 6.90 1.00 16.63
CA ALA A 115 5.75 1.43 17.44
C ALA A 115 6.13 2.45 18.53
N PHE A 116 7.38 2.45 18.99
CA PHE A 116 7.91 3.38 19.98
C PHE A 116 8.78 4.50 19.40
N LEU A 117 8.97 4.50 18.07
CA LEU A 117 9.76 5.50 17.38
C LEU A 117 9.01 6.83 17.27
N LYS A 118 9.76 7.93 17.16
CA LYS A 118 9.24 9.29 16.97
C LYS A 118 9.90 9.94 15.76
N LYS A 119 9.22 10.94 15.17
CA LYS A 119 9.80 11.77 14.11
C LYS A 119 11.13 12.38 14.57
N GLY A 120 12.12 12.37 13.69
CA GLY A 120 13.47 12.90 13.93
C GLY A 120 14.47 11.86 14.46
N LEU A 121 14.00 10.74 14.99
CA LEU A 121 14.87 9.61 15.40
C LEU A 121 15.28 8.76 14.19
N ARG A 122 16.38 8.04 14.31
CA ARG A 122 16.91 7.10 13.33
C ARG A 122 16.09 5.81 13.32
N ASP A 123 15.77 5.31 12.13
CA ASP A 123 14.93 4.12 11.97
C ASP A 123 15.52 2.86 12.65
N CYS A 124 14.64 1.91 12.93
CA CYS A 124 14.96 0.59 13.42
C CYS A 124 15.58 -0.27 12.31
N VAL A 125 16.60 -1.05 12.68
CA VAL A 125 17.20 -2.10 11.85
C VAL A 125 16.91 -3.46 12.46
N LEU A 126 16.76 -4.48 11.61
CA LEU A 126 16.66 -5.86 12.06
C LEU A 126 18.05 -6.31 12.53
N TYR A 127 18.17 -6.67 13.80
CA TYR A 127 19.44 -6.99 14.43
C TYR A 127 19.72 -8.49 14.45
N SER A 128 18.74 -9.29 14.85
CA SER A 128 18.88 -10.74 14.90
C SER A 128 17.64 -11.47 14.44
N VAL A 129 17.85 -12.67 13.92
CA VAL A 129 16.82 -13.64 13.52
C VAL A 129 17.27 -15.02 13.99
N ASN A 130 16.39 -15.75 14.68
CA ASN A 130 16.68 -17.05 15.31
C ASN A 130 17.95 -17.01 16.18
N GLY A 131 18.15 -15.91 16.92
CA GLY A 131 19.32 -15.70 17.77
C GLY A 131 20.63 -15.37 17.03
N LEU A 132 20.65 -15.44 15.69
CA LEU A 132 21.80 -15.08 14.87
C LEU A 132 21.77 -13.59 14.54
N VAL A 133 22.92 -12.92 14.66
CA VAL A 133 23.06 -11.51 14.27
C VAL A 133 23.04 -11.43 12.75
N VAL A 134 22.15 -10.59 12.21
CA VAL A 134 21.97 -10.38 10.76
C VAL A 134 22.24 -8.94 10.33
N ALA A 135 22.39 -8.02 11.29
CA ALA A 135 22.79 -6.65 10.99
C ALA A 135 24.30 -6.58 10.70
N ASP A 136 24.67 -5.76 9.73
CA ASP A 136 26.06 -5.38 9.54
C ASP A 136 26.60 -4.67 10.80
N PRO A 137 27.91 -4.78 11.10
CA PRO A 137 28.52 -4.07 12.22
C PRO A 137 28.31 -2.54 12.13
N VAL A 138 28.26 -2.02 10.90
CA VAL A 138 27.98 -0.61 10.59
C VAL A 138 26.80 -0.54 9.63
N VAL A 139 25.71 0.08 10.07
CA VAL A 139 24.49 0.25 9.28
C VAL A 139 24.31 1.69 8.85
N LYS A 140 23.79 1.88 7.64
CA LYS A 140 23.28 3.19 7.20
C LYS A 140 21.95 3.45 7.89
N THR A 141 21.79 4.65 8.43
CA THR A 141 20.59 5.08 9.14
C THR A 141 20.02 6.33 8.49
N SER A 142 18.69 6.44 8.52
CA SER A 142 17.96 7.61 8.09
C SER A 142 17.09 8.11 9.24
N LYS A 143 16.95 9.43 9.34
CA LYS A 143 15.99 10.04 10.26
C LYS A 143 14.58 9.83 9.73
N VAL A 144 13.70 9.41 10.62
CA VAL A 144 12.30 9.18 10.34
C VAL A 144 11.56 10.50 10.22
N SER A 145 10.91 10.71 9.08
CA SER A 145 10.08 11.87 8.78
C SER A 145 8.64 11.69 9.23
N ALA A 146 8.14 10.44 9.29
CA ALA A 146 6.80 10.09 9.77
C ALA A 146 6.75 8.67 10.36
N VAL A 147 5.88 8.46 11.35
CA VAL A 147 5.65 7.14 11.98
C VAL A 147 4.23 6.69 11.70
N TYR A 148 4.11 5.47 11.20
CA TYR A 148 2.84 4.81 10.97
C TYR A 148 2.46 3.91 12.15
N LYS A 149 1.26 4.13 12.67
CA LYS A 149 0.64 3.20 13.63
C LYS A 149 -0.15 2.15 12.85
N PRO A 150 0.05 0.84 13.15
CA PRO A 150 -0.74 -0.24 12.57
C PRO A 150 -2.23 0.07 12.52
N VAL A 151 -2.90 -0.39 11.46
CA VAL A 151 -4.35 -0.27 11.27
C VAL A 151 -4.90 1.17 11.24
N ASP A 152 -4.03 2.19 11.07
CA ASP A 152 -4.46 3.55 10.80
C ASP A 152 -4.76 3.73 9.31
N GLY A 153 -6.00 3.47 8.92
CA GLY A 153 -6.43 3.62 7.52
C GLY A 153 -6.29 5.05 6.99
N LYS A 154 -6.38 6.08 7.85
CA LYS A 154 -6.26 7.46 7.40
C LYS A 154 -4.81 7.79 7.00
N ALA A 155 -3.83 7.28 7.75
CA ALA A 155 -2.41 7.55 7.50
C ALA A 155 -1.76 6.60 6.48
N ALA A 156 -2.29 5.38 6.31
CA ALA A 156 -1.66 4.34 5.49
C ALA A 156 -1.29 4.77 4.05
N PRO A 157 -2.12 5.50 3.29
CA PRO A 157 -1.78 5.93 1.93
C PRO A 157 -0.54 6.82 1.85
N GLY A 158 -0.28 7.65 2.88
CA GLY A 158 0.88 8.54 2.90
C GLY A 158 2.20 7.83 3.21
N ILE A 159 2.14 6.58 3.68
CA ILE A 159 3.31 5.81 4.11
C ILE A 159 3.58 4.67 3.13
N PHE A 160 2.56 3.89 2.79
CA PHE A 160 2.70 2.71 1.92
C PHE A 160 2.28 2.99 0.48
N GLY A 161 1.60 4.11 0.22
CA GLY A 161 0.92 4.35 -1.05
C GLY A 161 -0.42 3.62 -1.17
N ARG A 162 -1.30 4.16 -2.02
CA ARG A 162 -2.51 3.47 -2.47
C ARG A 162 -2.18 2.61 -3.70
N ALA A 163 -2.73 1.41 -3.75
CA ALA A 163 -2.58 0.55 -4.93
C ALA A 163 -3.43 1.08 -6.09
N ASN A 164 -2.87 1.14 -7.29
CA ASN A 164 -3.60 1.59 -8.47
C ASN A 164 -4.35 0.40 -9.12
N VAL A 165 -5.46 0.00 -8.51
CA VAL A 165 -6.33 -1.09 -8.97
C VAL A 165 -7.77 -0.63 -9.09
N ASN A 166 -8.52 -1.27 -10.00
CA ASN A 166 -9.94 -0.96 -10.27
C ASN A 166 -10.76 -2.24 -10.35
N PHE A 167 -11.96 -2.21 -9.80
CA PHE A 167 -12.89 -3.33 -9.76
C PHE A 167 -14.32 -2.82 -9.66
N VAL A 168 -15.28 -3.51 -10.26
CA VAL A 168 -16.71 -3.27 -10.07
C VAL A 168 -17.38 -4.61 -9.86
N GLY A 169 -18.03 -4.79 -8.72
CA GLY A 169 -18.74 -6.01 -8.35
C GLY A 169 -20.21 -5.95 -8.71
N ASN A 170 -20.84 -7.12 -8.78
CA ASN A 170 -22.29 -7.26 -8.81
C ASN A 170 -22.78 -7.53 -7.38
N VAL A 171 -23.13 -6.45 -6.68
CA VAL A 171 -23.51 -6.49 -5.26
C VAL A 171 -24.64 -7.48 -4.99
N GLN A 172 -25.66 -7.52 -5.85
CA GLN A 172 -26.80 -8.41 -5.68
C GLN A 172 -26.39 -9.88 -5.77
N ALA A 173 -25.57 -10.25 -6.76
CA ALA A 173 -25.07 -11.62 -6.88
C ALA A 173 -24.15 -12.01 -5.72
N ALA A 174 -23.27 -11.10 -5.30
CA ALA A 174 -22.38 -11.33 -4.15
C ALA A 174 -23.16 -11.52 -2.83
N GLU A 175 -24.23 -10.75 -2.61
CA GLU A 175 -25.10 -10.90 -1.43
C GLU A 175 -25.93 -12.19 -1.49
N ALA A 176 -26.37 -12.61 -2.69
CA ALA A 176 -27.04 -13.90 -2.87
C ALA A 176 -26.12 -15.07 -2.54
N ASP A 177 -24.87 -15.05 -3.03
CA ASP A 177 -23.87 -16.07 -2.70
C ASP A 177 -23.54 -16.11 -1.21
N MET A 178 -23.44 -14.94 -0.56
CA MET A 178 -23.26 -14.88 0.88
C MET A 178 -24.45 -15.47 1.63
N THR A 179 -25.67 -15.15 1.22
CA THR A 179 -26.89 -15.68 1.83
C THR A 179 -26.95 -17.20 1.71
N ALA A 180 -26.62 -17.75 0.54
CA ALA A 180 -26.53 -19.18 0.31
C ALA A 180 -25.43 -19.84 1.16
N LEU A 181 -24.28 -19.20 1.32
CA LEU A 181 -23.19 -19.67 2.17
C LEU A 181 -23.55 -19.68 3.67
N LEU A 182 -24.27 -18.66 4.15
CA LEU A 182 -24.75 -18.60 5.53
C LEU A 182 -25.80 -19.68 5.81
N ALA A 183 -26.67 -19.96 4.84
CA ALA A 183 -27.68 -21.01 4.95
C ALA A 183 -27.08 -22.42 4.84
N ASN A 184 -26.04 -22.59 4.02
CA ASN A 184 -25.37 -23.87 3.79
C ASN A 184 -23.86 -23.67 3.60
N PRO A 185 -23.02 -24.05 4.59
CA PRO A 185 -21.57 -23.97 4.46
C PRO A 185 -20.99 -24.75 3.27
N ALA A 186 -21.67 -25.79 2.78
CA ALA A 186 -21.25 -26.53 1.58
C ALA A 186 -21.32 -25.69 0.30
N HIS A 187 -22.08 -24.58 0.29
CA HIS A 187 -22.10 -23.62 -0.84
C HIS A 187 -20.72 -23.03 -1.13
N ARG A 188 -19.74 -23.15 -0.23
CA ARG A 188 -18.35 -22.79 -0.48
C ARG A 188 -17.80 -23.39 -1.78
N SER A 189 -18.18 -24.62 -2.14
CA SER A 189 -17.74 -25.26 -3.39
C SER A 189 -18.31 -24.62 -4.65
N ASN A 190 -19.40 -23.87 -4.52
CA ASN A 190 -20.11 -23.25 -5.64
C ASN A 190 -19.60 -21.84 -5.93
N LEU A 191 -18.87 -21.23 -4.98
CA LEU A 191 -18.27 -19.92 -5.15
C LEU A 191 -17.19 -19.97 -6.23
N ARG A 192 -17.40 -19.20 -7.30
CA ARG A 192 -16.44 -19.11 -8.41
C ARG A 192 -15.32 -18.13 -8.06
N ARG A 193 -14.13 -18.69 -7.82
CA ARG A 193 -12.90 -17.93 -7.60
C ARG A 193 -12.57 -17.05 -8.81
N ASP A 194 -12.28 -15.78 -8.58
CA ASP A 194 -11.81 -14.83 -9.59
C ASP A 194 -10.35 -14.45 -9.34
N ALA A 195 -9.47 -14.95 -10.20
CA ALA A 195 -8.03 -14.69 -10.10
C ALA A 195 -7.68 -13.19 -10.25
N THR A 196 -8.54 -12.42 -10.92
CA THR A 196 -8.33 -10.98 -11.15
C THR A 196 -8.49 -10.20 -9.85
N LEU A 197 -9.64 -10.31 -9.19
CA LEU A 197 -9.88 -9.68 -7.89
C LEU A 197 -8.87 -10.17 -6.84
N GLU A 198 -8.60 -11.47 -6.79
CA GLU A 198 -7.59 -12.00 -5.87
C GLU A 198 -6.21 -11.41 -6.13
N GLY A 199 -5.80 -11.26 -7.40
CA GLY A 199 -4.55 -10.61 -7.77
C GLY A 199 -4.47 -9.13 -7.36
N MET A 200 -5.60 -8.43 -7.32
CA MET A 200 -5.70 -7.05 -6.83
C MET A 200 -5.58 -6.95 -5.31
N LEU A 201 -6.02 -7.97 -4.57
CA LEU A 201 -6.03 -7.97 -3.10
C LEU A 201 -4.77 -8.60 -2.49
N ARG A 202 -4.17 -9.58 -3.16
CA ARG A 202 -3.00 -10.32 -2.66
C ARG A 202 -1.79 -9.42 -2.48
N GLU A 203 -1.01 -9.71 -1.44
CA GLU A 203 0.18 -8.94 -1.01
C GLU A 203 -0.12 -7.44 -0.83
N ARG A 204 -1.37 -7.11 -0.47
CA ARG A 204 -1.85 -5.75 -0.23
C ARG A 204 -2.80 -5.76 0.97
N SER A 205 -2.95 -4.59 1.59
CA SER A 205 -3.89 -4.45 2.71
C SER A 205 -5.22 -3.89 2.24
N PHE A 206 -6.31 -4.62 2.50
CA PHE A 206 -7.66 -4.09 2.45
C PHE A 206 -8.02 -3.46 3.80
N MET A 207 -8.32 -2.17 3.81
CA MET A 207 -8.55 -1.41 5.05
C MET A 207 -9.81 -0.56 4.94
N ASN A 208 -10.43 -0.23 6.06
CA ASN A 208 -11.35 0.92 6.10
C ASN A 208 -10.55 2.24 6.10
N THR A 209 -11.21 3.36 5.77
CA THR A 209 -10.56 4.69 5.73
C THR A 209 -10.51 5.42 7.07
N LYS A 210 -11.10 4.85 8.13
CA LYS A 210 -11.18 5.48 9.45
C LYS A 210 -9.85 5.36 10.22
N LYS A 211 -9.59 6.34 11.08
CA LYS A 211 -8.55 6.24 12.12
C LYS A 211 -8.94 5.10 13.07
N ARG A 212 -7.98 4.23 13.44
CA ARG A 212 -8.20 3.02 14.28
C ARG A 212 -9.22 2.06 13.65
N GLY A 213 -8.81 1.50 12.52
CA GLY A 213 -9.64 0.67 11.67
C GLY A 213 -9.33 -0.83 11.77
N PHE A 214 -9.46 -1.50 10.64
CA PHE A 214 -8.88 -2.82 10.43
C PHE A 214 -7.94 -2.80 9.22
N ALA A 215 -7.05 -3.78 9.15
CA ALA A 215 -6.29 -4.11 7.96
C ALA A 215 -6.34 -5.63 7.74
N ILE A 216 -6.84 -6.04 6.58
CA ILE A 216 -6.85 -7.43 6.12
C ILE A 216 -5.70 -7.58 5.13
N TRP A 217 -4.83 -8.55 5.38
CA TRP A 217 -3.74 -8.92 4.51
C TRP A 217 -4.01 -10.30 3.93
N PHE A 218 -4.00 -10.38 2.61
CA PHE A 218 -4.29 -11.59 1.86
C PHE A 218 -2.99 -12.16 1.27
N GLU A 219 -2.65 -13.39 1.64
CA GLU A 219 -1.53 -14.15 1.10
C GLU A 219 -2.05 -15.30 0.25
N LYS A 220 -1.20 -16.01 -0.49
CA LYS A 220 -1.64 -17.23 -1.19
C LYS A 220 -2.17 -18.26 -0.18
N GLY A 221 -3.48 -18.55 -0.26
CA GLY A 221 -4.15 -19.60 0.51
C GLY A 221 -4.22 -19.36 2.02
N ARG A 222 -4.11 -18.12 2.51
CA ARG A 222 -4.29 -17.74 3.93
C ARG A 222 -4.28 -16.23 4.08
N GLY A 223 -4.44 -15.74 5.30
CA GLY A 223 -4.19 -14.35 5.61
C GLY A 223 -4.50 -14.00 7.06
N ALA A 224 -4.60 -12.70 7.32
CA ALA A 224 -4.89 -12.20 8.65
C ALA A 224 -5.57 -10.84 8.60
N GLN A 225 -6.44 -10.60 9.59
CA GLN A 225 -7.05 -9.31 9.83
C GLN A 225 -6.60 -8.78 11.19
N TYR A 226 -6.00 -7.59 11.20
CA TYR A 226 -5.69 -6.87 12.43
C TYR A 226 -6.73 -5.75 12.60
N SER A 227 -7.28 -5.60 13.79
CA SER A 227 -8.28 -4.57 14.10
C SER A 227 -7.87 -3.77 15.32
N ALA A 228 -8.09 -2.46 15.30
CA ALA A 228 -7.83 -1.63 16.46
C ALA A 228 -8.77 -2.01 17.61
N SER A 229 -8.22 -2.07 18.82
CA SER A 229 -8.97 -2.26 20.06
C SER A 229 -8.49 -1.23 21.10
N ASN A 230 -9.25 -1.07 22.19
CA ASN A 230 -8.87 -0.20 23.30
C ASN A 230 -7.55 -0.67 23.94
N ASN A 231 -7.34 -1.98 24.01
CA ASN A 231 -6.19 -2.60 24.67
C ASN A 231 -5.12 -3.11 23.67
N GLY A 232 -4.99 -2.44 22.52
CA GLY A 232 -4.00 -2.79 21.49
C GLY A 232 -4.62 -3.22 20.16
N THR A 233 -4.18 -4.35 19.62
CA THR A 233 -4.60 -4.85 18.31
C THR A 233 -5.18 -6.25 18.43
N LEU A 234 -6.43 -6.42 18.00
CA LEU A 234 -7.06 -7.72 17.85
C LEU A 234 -6.57 -8.35 16.56
N LYS A 235 -6.06 -9.58 16.65
CA LYS A 235 -5.51 -10.31 15.51
C LYS A 235 -6.36 -11.54 15.24
N MET A 236 -6.81 -11.66 13.99
CA MET A 236 -7.53 -12.80 13.45
C MET A 236 -6.71 -13.38 12.31
N TYR A 237 -6.67 -14.70 12.21
CA TYR A 237 -6.00 -15.44 11.15
C TYR A 237 -7.04 -16.27 10.41
N PHE A 238 -6.85 -16.51 9.11
CA PHE A 238 -7.71 -17.37 8.31
C PHE A 238 -6.85 -18.28 7.44
N GLY A 239 -7.27 -19.55 7.38
CA GLY A 239 -6.53 -20.64 6.72
C GLY A 239 -6.79 -20.74 5.22
N ASP A 240 -7.82 -20.07 4.71
CA ASP A 240 -8.10 -19.93 3.28
C ASP A 240 -8.92 -18.67 3.04
N TRP A 241 -8.91 -18.18 1.82
CA TRP A 241 -9.79 -17.13 1.36
C TRP A 241 -9.98 -17.22 -0.15
N LEU A 242 -11.07 -16.62 -0.62
CA LEU A 242 -11.28 -16.38 -2.04
C LEU A 242 -11.98 -15.06 -2.30
N GLY A 243 -11.78 -14.52 -3.49
CA GLY A 243 -12.60 -13.47 -4.07
C GLY A 243 -13.41 -14.01 -5.24
N THR A 244 -14.67 -13.59 -5.38
CA THR A 244 -15.51 -13.90 -6.55
C THR A 244 -15.55 -12.74 -7.53
N ARG A 245 -15.93 -13.02 -8.78
CA ARG A 245 -16.07 -12.01 -9.84
C ARG A 245 -17.08 -10.93 -9.47
N ASP A 246 -18.09 -11.28 -8.68
CA ASP A 246 -19.16 -10.37 -8.27
C ASP A 246 -18.77 -9.51 -7.04
N GLY A 247 -17.60 -9.76 -6.44
CA GLY A 247 -17.05 -8.93 -5.37
C GLY A 247 -17.21 -9.51 -3.97
N LEU A 248 -17.71 -10.75 -3.82
CA LEU A 248 -17.72 -11.44 -2.53
C LEU A 248 -16.30 -11.87 -2.18
N VAL A 249 -15.80 -11.48 -1.02
CA VAL A 249 -14.51 -11.91 -0.49
C VAL A 249 -14.75 -12.61 0.84
N CYS A 250 -14.46 -13.90 0.90
CA CYS A 250 -14.67 -14.73 2.07
C CYS A 250 -13.34 -15.20 2.66
N MET A 251 -13.20 -15.06 3.97
CA MET A 251 -12.11 -15.55 4.81
C MET A 251 -12.64 -16.75 5.58
N PHE A 252 -12.12 -17.94 5.29
CA PHE A 252 -12.62 -19.19 5.83
C PHE A 252 -11.81 -19.63 7.05
N ASP A 253 -12.46 -20.43 7.90
CA ASP A 253 -11.80 -21.12 9.00
C ASP A 253 -11.04 -20.14 9.91
N SER A 254 -11.64 -18.96 10.13
CA SER A 254 -11.00 -17.87 10.84
C SER A 254 -10.91 -18.19 12.33
N VAL A 255 -9.78 -17.80 12.93
CA VAL A 255 -9.50 -17.97 14.36
C VAL A 255 -8.91 -16.68 14.93
N TRP A 256 -9.26 -16.35 16.16
CA TRP A 256 -8.55 -15.31 16.91
C TRP A 256 -7.14 -15.79 17.30
N ASP A 257 -6.24 -14.85 17.57
CA ASP A 257 -4.89 -15.14 18.12
C ASP A 257 -4.95 -15.91 19.45
N SER A 258 -6.09 -15.85 20.17
CA SER A 258 -6.35 -16.68 21.35
C SER A 258 -6.69 -18.14 21.04
N GLY A 259 -6.78 -18.53 19.77
CA GLY A 259 -7.23 -19.84 19.31
C GLY A 259 -8.75 -20.00 19.22
N LYS A 260 -9.54 -19.02 19.71
CA LYS A 260 -11.01 -19.09 19.63
C LYS A 260 -11.47 -19.03 18.17
N ALA A 261 -12.27 -20.02 17.76
CA ALA A 261 -12.87 -20.08 16.44
C ALA A 261 -13.81 -18.88 16.18
N VAL A 262 -13.75 -18.38 14.95
CA VAL A 262 -14.60 -17.31 14.40
C VAL A 262 -15.43 -17.83 13.23
N GLY A 263 -14.90 -18.80 12.47
CA GLY A 263 -15.56 -19.38 11.32
C GLY A 263 -15.39 -18.54 10.06
N THR A 264 -16.35 -18.64 9.14
CA THR A 264 -16.32 -17.91 7.87
C THR A 264 -16.74 -16.46 8.06
N ARG A 265 -15.98 -15.54 7.49
CA ARG A 265 -16.33 -14.12 7.43
C ARG A 265 -16.22 -13.62 6.00
N CYS A 266 -17.28 -13.00 5.51
CA CYS A 266 -17.28 -12.42 4.17
C CYS A 266 -17.53 -10.92 4.20
N LEU A 267 -16.98 -10.23 3.22
CA LEU A 267 -17.30 -8.86 2.87
C LEU A 267 -17.67 -8.81 1.40
N VAL A 268 -18.44 -7.79 1.00
CA VAL A 268 -18.76 -7.54 -0.40
C VAL A 268 -18.06 -6.26 -0.82
N ILE A 269 -17.20 -6.34 -1.83
CA ILE A 269 -16.58 -5.19 -2.50
C ILE A 269 -17.53 -4.75 -3.59
N HIS A 270 -18.06 -3.53 -3.46
CA HIS A 270 -18.98 -2.96 -4.43
C HIS A 270 -18.20 -2.41 -5.62
N GLN A 271 -17.16 -1.64 -5.32
CA GLN A 271 -16.27 -1.08 -6.32
C GLN A 271 -14.91 -0.74 -5.71
N ILE A 272 -13.90 -0.69 -6.58
CA ILE A 272 -12.57 -0.14 -6.33
C ILE A 272 -12.25 0.82 -7.47
N ASN A 273 -11.85 2.04 -7.16
CA ASN A 273 -11.39 3.05 -8.11
C ASN A 273 -10.05 3.63 -7.63
N LYS A 274 -8.97 3.36 -8.36
CA LYS A 274 -7.60 3.76 -8.01
C LYS A 274 -7.26 3.41 -6.55
N GLY A 275 -7.68 2.22 -6.12
CA GLY A 275 -7.49 1.71 -4.77
C GLY A 275 -8.41 2.29 -3.69
N ALA A 276 -9.27 3.27 -3.97
CA ALA A 276 -10.36 3.62 -3.05
C ALA A 276 -11.51 2.64 -3.24
N ALA A 277 -12.07 2.09 -2.17
CA ALA A 277 -13.06 1.03 -2.25
C ALA A 277 -14.37 1.40 -1.53
N ASP A 278 -15.48 0.94 -2.08
CA ASP A 278 -16.76 0.85 -1.37
C ASP A 278 -17.04 -0.61 -1.08
N PHE A 279 -17.41 -0.90 0.15
CA PHE A 279 -17.63 -2.27 0.57
C PHE A 279 -18.65 -2.35 1.69
N SER A 280 -19.14 -3.55 1.95
CA SER A 280 -20.00 -3.80 3.07
C SER A 280 -19.66 -5.10 3.77
N TRP A 281 -20.09 -5.20 5.02
CA TRP A 281 -20.17 -6.47 5.74
C TRP A 281 -21.65 -6.86 5.71
N PRO A 282 -22.06 -7.81 4.88
CA PRO A 282 -23.45 -8.23 4.87
C PRO A 282 -23.80 -8.83 6.24
N GLY A 283 -24.99 -8.50 6.72
CA GLY A 283 -25.33 -8.58 8.13
C GLY A 283 -25.25 -9.97 8.72
N SER A 284 -24.75 -10.03 9.95
CA SER A 284 -24.96 -11.10 10.92
C SER A 284 -26.41 -11.15 11.44
N GLY A 285 -27.41 -10.92 10.58
CA GLY A 285 -28.83 -11.10 10.91
C GLY A 285 -29.70 -9.86 11.20
N HIS A 286 -29.22 -8.61 11.14
CA HIS A 286 -30.08 -7.44 11.44
C HIS A 286 -29.80 -6.21 10.53
N GLY A 287 -30.76 -5.88 9.66
CA GLY A 287 -30.87 -4.58 8.97
C GLY A 287 -30.14 -4.42 7.63
N THR A 288 -30.44 -3.31 6.95
CA THR A 288 -29.86 -2.93 5.65
C THR A 288 -28.33 -2.86 5.72
N THR A 289 -27.67 -3.61 4.84
CA THR A 289 -26.22 -3.65 4.72
C THR A 289 -25.64 -2.25 4.49
N THR A 290 -24.94 -1.70 5.49
CA THR A 290 -24.35 -0.35 5.39
C THR A 290 -23.10 -0.35 4.53
N VAL A 291 -23.09 0.44 3.46
CA VAL A 291 -21.90 0.69 2.64
C VAL A 291 -20.87 1.51 3.41
N ARG A 292 -19.61 1.08 3.35
CA ARG A 292 -18.47 1.65 4.06
C ARG A 292 -17.38 2.03 3.06
N LYS A 293 -16.61 3.05 3.42
CA LYS A 293 -15.42 3.48 2.67
C LYS A 293 -14.20 2.68 3.12
N GLY A 294 -13.53 2.07 2.15
CA GLY A 294 -12.30 1.30 2.30
C GLY A 294 -11.25 1.70 1.27
N GLN A 295 -10.16 0.96 1.25
CA GLN A 295 -9.04 1.19 0.34
C GLN A 295 -8.09 -0.01 0.28
N ILE A 296 -7.38 -0.11 -0.84
CA ILE A 296 -6.29 -1.05 -1.09
C ILE A 296 -4.96 -0.31 -0.93
N ILE A 297 -4.17 -0.75 0.04
CA ILE A 297 -2.85 -0.20 0.35
C ILE A 297 -1.78 -1.11 -0.25
N ALA A 298 -0.76 -0.52 -0.87
CA ALA A 298 0.27 -1.26 -1.61
C ALA A 298 1.26 -2.07 -0.75
N GLY A 299 1.05 -2.13 0.58
CA GLY A 299 1.89 -2.89 1.52
C GLY A 299 1.11 -3.39 2.73
N ASP A 300 1.82 -4.04 3.66
CA ASP A 300 1.23 -4.67 4.86
C ASP A 300 1.02 -3.64 5.99
N ALA A 301 -0.10 -2.94 5.93
CA ALA A 301 -0.52 -1.92 6.88
C ALA A 301 -1.00 -2.48 8.24
N ARG A 302 -0.92 -3.80 8.42
CA ARG A 302 -1.02 -4.41 9.76
C ARG A 302 0.26 -4.20 10.57
N ARG A 303 1.37 -3.84 9.92
CA ARG A 303 2.68 -3.67 10.54
C ARG A 303 3.00 -2.19 10.76
N GLY A 304 3.77 -1.91 11.81
CA GLY A 304 4.28 -0.56 12.05
C GLY A 304 5.32 -0.20 10.98
N ALA A 305 5.28 1.03 10.47
CA ALA A 305 6.16 1.48 9.40
C ALA A 305 6.58 2.94 9.61
N VAL A 306 7.56 3.39 8.83
CA VAL A 306 8.08 4.76 8.89
C VAL A 306 8.40 5.25 7.47
N ARG A 307 8.49 6.57 7.30
CA ARG A 307 8.92 7.22 6.05
C ARG A 307 10.14 8.09 6.30
#